data_AF-A0A3C0NWI2-F1
#
_entry.id   AF-A0A3C0NWI2-F1
#
_cell.length_a   1.000
_cell.length_b   1.000
_cell.length_c   1.000
_cell.angle_alpha   90.00
_cell.angle_beta   90.00
_cell.angle_gamma   90.00
#
_symmetry.space_group_name_H-M   'P 1'
#
loop_
_entity.id
_entity.type
_entity.pdbx_description
1 polymer ?
#
loop_
_entity_poly.entity_id
_entity_poly.type
_entity_poly.pdbx_seq_one_letter_code
_entity_poly.pdbx_strand_id
1 'polypeptide(L)'
;KGAEASILIRGAEVLERAEKLTTVVFDKTGTLTRGEPNVTDIIAIGRLPEADILRTAAAVEVGSEHPLGEAIVRAAQQRELVLPKVESFEAIPGHGTRGTVDDKGALLGNRRLFSREGIEIGSAEEIMAKLEAQGKTAMLVGLNGNLAGVVAVADTLKPEAKDAIAELVKENVEVIMLTGDNRRTAEAIANTLGIKRVIAEVLPSDKAEVIQDLQKQGKSVAMVGDGV
;
A
#
# COMPACT_ATOMS: atom_id res chain seq x y z
N LYS A 1 18.91 13.02 -27.01
CA LYS A 1 18.83 11.71 -26.32
C LYS A 1 17.83 11.70 -25.17
N GLY A 2 18.07 12.34 -24.01
CA GLY A 2 17.12 12.31 -22.88
C GLY A 2 15.70 12.80 -23.21
N ALA A 3 15.59 13.98 -23.85
CA ALA A 3 14.29 14.55 -24.26
C ALA A 3 13.57 13.72 -25.35
N GLU A 4 14.31 12.98 -26.19
CA GLU A 4 13.74 12.07 -27.20
C GLU A 4 13.17 10.79 -26.57
N ALA A 5 13.64 10.45 -25.37
CA ALA A 5 13.13 9.36 -24.54
C ALA A 5 12.10 9.83 -23.49
N SER A 6 11.54 11.04 -23.66
CA SER A 6 10.59 11.66 -22.72
C SER A 6 11.13 11.84 -21.29
N ILE A 7 12.45 11.95 -21.12
CA ILE A 7 13.09 12.21 -19.83
C ILE A 7 13.33 13.72 -19.69
N LEU A 8 12.66 14.35 -18.73
CA LEU A 8 12.88 15.74 -18.36
C LEU A 8 13.92 15.82 -17.23
N ILE A 9 15.08 16.42 -17.53
CA ILE A 9 16.17 16.62 -16.55
C ILE A 9 16.19 18.07 -16.12
N ARG A 10 16.13 18.32 -14.81
CA ARG A 10 16.22 19.67 -14.22
C ARG A 10 17.62 19.90 -13.67
N GLY A 11 18.51 20.48 -14.48
CA GLY A 11 19.89 20.82 -14.11
C GLY A 11 20.93 19.85 -14.67
N ALA A 12 22.08 20.38 -15.08
CA ALA A 12 23.16 19.56 -15.66
C ALA A 12 23.86 18.70 -14.60
N GLU A 13 23.92 19.16 -13.34
CA GLU A 13 24.54 18.43 -12.24
C GLU A 13 23.86 17.09 -11.92
N VAL A 14 22.59 16.91 -12.34
CA VAL A 14 21.84 15.67 -12.12
C VAL A 14 22.43 14.52 -12.92
N LEU A 15 22.95 14.78 -14.13
CA LEU A 15 23.58 13.77 -14.96
C LEU A 15 24.87 13.24 -14.33
N GLU A 16 25.70 14.14 -13.79
CA GLU A 16 26.94 13.76 -13.10
C GLU A 16 26.67 12.99 -11.80
N ARG A 17 25.57 13.30 -11.11
CA ARG A 17 25.15 12.55 -9.91
C ARG A 17 24.58 11.19 -10.27
N ALA A 18 23.86 11.07 -11.38
CA ALA A 18 23.28 9.82 -11.85
C ALA A 18 24.36 8.76 -12.14
N GLU A 19 25.50 9.16 -12.71
CA GLU A 19 26.66 8.27 -12.94
C GLU A 19 27.21 7.68 -11.63
N LYS A 20 27.11 8.42 -10.52
CA LYS A 20 27.65 8.03 -9.21
C LYS A 20 26.65 7.25 -8.37
N LEU A 21 25.47 6.92 -8.89
CA LEU A 21 24.45 6.21 -8.12
C LEU A 21 24.89 4.79 -7.78
N THR A 22 24.78 4.44 -6.50
CA THR A 22 25.03 3.08 -6.01
C THR A 22 23.77 2.42 -5.51
N THR A 23 22.70 3.18 -5.28
CA THR A 23 21.44 2.66 -4.77
C THR A 23 20.26 3.42 -5.39
N VAL A 24 19.25 2.68 -5.83
CA VAL A 24 17.96 3.21 -6.25
C VAL A 24 16.87 2.66 -5.33
N VAL A 25 16.12 3.55 -4.70
CA VAL A 25 14.97 3.23 -3.87
C VAL A 25 13.72 3.51 -4.68
N PHE A 26 12.89 2.50 -4.87
CA PHE A 26 11.59 2.63 -5.52
C PHE A 26 10.49 2.68 -4.46
N ASP A 27 9.63 3.70 -4.52
CA ASP A 27 8.29 3.57 -3.96
C ASP A 27 7.52 2.48 -4.71
N LYS A 28 6.60 1.81 -4.02
CA LYS A 28 5.85 0.70 -4.64
C LYS A 28 4.66 1.22 -5.44
N THR A 29 3.74 1.91 -4.78
CA THR A 29 2.45 2.34 -5.35
C THR A 29 2.69 3.40 -6.42
N GLY A 30 2.04 3.29 -7.58
CA GLY A 30 2.17 4.25 -8.70
C GLY A 30 3.50 4.20 -9.47
N THR A 31 4.56 3.67 -8.85
CA THR A 31 5.90 3.60 -9.44
C THR A 31 6.20 2.21 -10.02
N LEU A 32 6.32 1.18 -9.18
CA LEU A 32 6.49 -0.23 -9.63
C LEU A 32 5.17 -0.86 -10.05
N THR A 33 4.07 -0.27 -9.61
CA THR A 33 2.69 -0.66 -9.90
C THR A 33 2.00 0.43 -10.70
N ARG A 34 0.82 0.12 -11.27
CA ARG A 34 0.07 1.06 -12.09
C ARG A 34 -0.50 2.25 -11.30
N GLY A 35 -0.58 2.15 -9.98
CA GLY A 35 -1.23 3.17 -9.15
C GLY A 35 -2.76 3.04 -9.18
N GLU A 36 -3.28 1.90 -9.66
CA GLU A 36 -4.71 1.65 -9.82
C GLU A 36 -5.11 0.41 -9.00
N PRO A 37 -5.00 0.48 -7.66
CA PRO A 37 -5.34 -0.63 -6.79
C PRO A 37 -6.82 -1.02 -6.94
N ASN A 38 -7.16 -2.31 -6.93
CA ASN A 38 -8.53 -2.80 -6.98
C ASN A 38 -8.81 -3.83 -5.88
N VAL A 39 -10.05 -3.86 -5.38
CA VAL A 39 -10.50 -4.91 -4.46
C VAL A 39 -10.48 -6.25 -5.18
N THR A 40 -9.79 -7.22 -4.59
CA THR A 40 -9.60 -8.58 -5.14
C THR A 40 -10.37 -9.63 -4.36
N ASP A 41 -10.44 -9.48 -3.04
CA ASP A 41 -11.11 -10.44 -2.15
C ASP A 41 -11.87 -9.70 -1.05
N ILE A 42 -13.04 -10.25 -0.68
CA ILE A 42 -13.80 -9.85 0.50
C ILE A 42 -14.14 -11.14 1.22
N ILE A 43 -13.63 -11.31 2.43
CA ILE A 43 -13.78 -12.55 3.19
C ILE A 43 -14.55 -12.26 4.48
N ALA A 44 -15.71 -12.89 4.63
CA ALA A 44 -16.50 -12.81 5.85
C ALA A 44 -15.91 -13.73 6.94
N ILE A 45 -15.76 -13.20 8.15
CA ILE A 45 -15.34 -13.97 9.35
C ILE A 45 -16.54 -14.27 10.25
N GLY A 46 -17.57 -13.42 10.20
CA GLY A 46 -18.81 -13.59 10.95
C GLY A 46 -20.01 -13.94 10.06
N ARG A 47 -21.20 -13.54 10.52
CA ARG A 47 -22.46 -13.70 9.77
C ARG A 47 -22.75 -12.56 8.81
N LEU A 48 -21.92 -11.53 8.80
CA LEU A 48 -22.13 -10.36 7.96
C LEU A 48 -21.82 -10.73 6.50
N PRO A 49 -22.75 -10.50 5.55
CA PRO A 49 -22.50 -10.74 4.13
C PRO A 49 -21.30 -9.95 3.60
N GLU A 50 -20.62 -10.46 2.57
CA GLU A 50 -19.52 -9.75 1.90
C GLU A 50 -19.92 -8.36 1.40
N ALA A 51 -21.16 -8.21 0.91
CA ALA A 51 -21.70 -6.92 0.48
C ALA A 51 -21.74 -5.90 1.63
N ASP A 52 -22.14 -6.33 2.83
CA ASP A 52 -22.17 -5.46 4.00
C ASP A 52 -20.77 -5.16 4.54
N ILE A 53 -19.83 -6.11 4.47
CA ILE A 53 -18.42 -5.87 4.81
C ILE A 53 -17.83 -4.80 3.90
N LEU A 54 -18.03 -4.93 2.59
CA LEU A 54 -17.57 -3.94 1.62
C LEU A 54 -18.28 -2.59 1.82
N ARG A 55 -19.58 -2.60 2.09
CA ARG A 55 -20.36 -1.39 2.38
C ARG A 55 -19.80 -0.65 3.60
N THR A 56 -19.51 -1.36 4.69
CA THR A 56 -18.91 -0.78 5.89
C THR A 56 -17.51 -0.23 5.62
N ALA A 57 -16.64 -1.00 4.95
CA ALA A 57 -15.29 -0.57 4.61
C ALA A 57 -15.30 0.68 3.70
N ALA A 58 -16.16 0.68 2.68
CA ALA A 58 -16.29 1.82 1.77
C ALA A 58 -16.85 3.06 2.46
N ALA A 59 -17.84 2.90 3.34
CA ALA A 59 -18.43 4.02 4.08
C ALA A 59 -17.39 4.80 4.89
N VAL A 60 -16.50 4.10 5.60
CA VAL A 60 -15.44 4.76 6.39
C VAL A 60 -14.32 5.33 5.52
N GLU A 61 -14.17 4.93 4.26
CA GLU A 61 -13.14 5.43 3.34
C GLU A 61 -13.62 6.54 2.40
N VAL A 62 -14.91 6.90 2.38
CA VAL A 62 -15.42 7.95 1.47
C VAL A 62 -14.70 9.30 1.64
N GLY A 63 -14.21 9.61 2.84
CA GLY A 63 -13.45 10.83 3.13
C GLY A 63 -11.92 10.69 3.05
N SER A 64 -11.42 9.53 2.63
CA SER A 64 -9.99 9.22 2.56
C SER A 64 -9.44 9.47 1.16
N GLU A 65 -8.31 10.16 1.06
CA GLU A 65 -7.56 10.36 -0.20
C GLU A 65 -6.56 9.22 -0.46
N HIS A 66 -6.61 8.15 0.34
CA HIS A 66 -5.66 7.05 0.19
C HIS A 66 -6.05 6.15 -1.00
N PRO A 67 -5.11 5.78 -1.90
CA PRO A 67 -5.42 4.97 -3.07
C PRO A 67 -6.12 3.63 -2.75
N LEU A 68 -5.77 3.00 -1.62
CA LEU A 68 -6.46 1.78 -1.15
C LEU A 68 -7.91 2.05 -0.74
N GLY A 69 -8.19 3.20 -0.13
CA GLY A 69 -9.54 3.62 0.25
C GLY A 69 -10.39 3.88 -0.99
N GLU A 70 -9.84 4.62 -1.95
CA GLU A 70 -10.49 4.87 -3.24
C GLU A 70 -10.83 3.56 -3.98
N ALA A 71 -9.95 2.55 -3.92
CA ALA A 71 -10.20 1.23 -4.50
C ALA A 71 -11.42 0.55 -3.88
N ILE A 72 -11.59 0.66 -2.56
CA ILE A 72 -12.71 0.07 -1.81
C ILE A 72 -14.01 0.81 -2.13
N VAL A 73 -13.98 2.15 -2.12
CA VAL A 73 -15.13 2.99 -2.47
C VAL A 73 -15.60 2.71 -3.90
N ARG A 74 -14.66 2.67 -4.86
CA ARG A 74 -14.95 2.33 -6.26
C ARG A 74 -15.55 0.94 -6.41
N ALA A 75 -15.01 -0.06 -5.69
CA ALA A 75 -15.55 -1.41 -5.73
C ALA A 75 -16.99 -1.49 -5.18
N ALA A 76 -17.31 -0.71 -4.15
CA ALA A 76 -18.68 -0.66 -3.62
C ALA A 76 -19.65 0.03 -4.59
N GLN A 77 -19.21 1.12 -5.23
CA GLN A 77 -19.99 1.82 -6.25
C GLN A 77 -20.27 0.95 -7.49
N GLN A 78 -19.26 0.20 -7.97
CA GLN A 78 -19.42 -0.75 -9.08
C GLN A 78 -20.41 -1.87 -8.78
N ARG A 79 -20.61 -2.20 -7.49
CA ARG A 79 -21.61 -3.17 -7.02
C ARG A 79 -22.94 -2.51 -6.64
N GLU A 80 -23.11 -1.23 -6.97
CA GLU A 80 -24.33 -0.45 -6.71
C GLU A 80 -24.75 -0.45 -5.23
N LEU A 81 -23.77 -0.55 -4.32
CA LEU A 81 -24.04 -0.51 -2.88
C LEU A 81 -24.33 0.92 -2.44
N VAL A 82 -25.41 1.08 -1.68
CA VAL A 82 -25.73 2.37 -1.05
C VAL A 82 -24.79 2.57 0.14
N LEU A 83 -23.89 3.56 0.01
CA LEU A 83 -22.96 3.91 1.06
C LEU A 83 -23.63 4.84 2.08
N PRO A 84 -23.73 4.42 3.35
CA PRO A 84 -24.22 5.29 4.41
C PRO A 84 -23.22 6.43 4.66
N LYS A 85 -23.72 7.56 5.17
CA LYS A 85 -22.86 8.65 5.59
C LYS A 85 -22.05 8.21 6.81
N VAL A 86 -20.75 8.42 6.77
CA VAL A 86 -19.89 8.25 7.95
C VAL A 86 -19.97 9.48 8.86
N GLU A 87 -20.15 9.23 10.15
CA GLU A 87 -20.05 10.24 11.20
C GLU A 87 -18.77 10.04 12.00
N SER A 88 -18.27 11.11 12.63
CA SER A 88 -17.06 11.06 13.47
C SER A 88 -15.86 10.36 12.80
N PHE A 89 -15.67 10.59 11.49
CA PHE A 89 -14.56 10.04 10.74
C PHE A 89 -13.21 10.50 11.33
N GLU A 90 -12.30 9.55 11.45
CA GLU A 90 -10.93 9.80 11.88
C GLU A 90 -9.98 8.91 11.07
N ALA A 91 -9.02 9.53 10.40
CA ALA A 91 -7.88 8.84 9.80
C ALA A 91 -6.79 8.66 10.87
N ILE A 92 -6.29 7.44 11.00
CA ILE A 92 -5.27 7.06 11.98
C ILE A 92 -4.01 6.64 11.20
N PRO A 93 -3.04 7.55 11.02
CA PRO A 93 -1.84 7.29 10.24
C PRO A 93 -1.13 5.99 10.64
N GLY A 94 -0.80 5.17 9.64
CA GLY A 94 -0.14 3.88 9.85
C GLY A 94 -1.02 2.76 10.43
N HIS A 95 -2.31 3.00 10.64
CA HIS A 95 -3.23 2.03 11.26
C HIS A 95 -4.46 1.77 10.39
N GLY A 96 -5.13 2.83 9.92
CA GLY A 96 -6.36 2.74 9.15
C GLY A 96 -7.31 3.91 9.43
N THR A 97 -8.60 3.67 9.28
CA THR A 97 -9.67 4.65 9.48
C THR A 97 -10.73 4.11 10.43
N ARG A 98 -11.43 5.03 11.10
CA ARG A 98 -12.57 4.74 11.96
C ARG A 98 -13.69 5.76 11.78
N GLY A 99 -14.90 5.37 12.15
CA GLY A 99 -16.04 6.27 12.18
C GLY A 99 -17.28 5.55 12.70
N THR A 100 -18.43 6.19 12.56
CA THR A 100 -19.74 5.62 12.88
C THR A 100 -20.56 5.51 11.60
N VAL A 101 -21.13 4.33 11.38
CA VAL A 101 -21.95 3.99 10.21
C VAL A 101 -23.23 3.32 10.71
N ASP A 102 -24.39 3.87 10.36
CA ASP A 102 -25.70 3.37 10.82
C ASP A 102 -25.74 3.18 12.35
N ASP A 103 -25.30 4.18 13.12
CA ASP A 103 -25.17 4.18 14.58
C ASP A 103 -24.21 3.12 15.17
N LYS A 104 -23.39 2.47 14.32
CA LYS A 104 -22.43 1.44 14.72
C LYS A 104 -21.01 1.92 14.49
N GLY A 105 -20.15 1.74 15.49
CA GLY A 105 -18.71 1.99 15.31
C GLY A 105 -18.14 1.08 14.23
N ALA A 106 -17.45 1.67 13.25
CA ALA A 106 -16.86 1.00 12.11
C ALA A 106 -15.35 1.26 12.06
N LEU A 107 -14.60 0.23 11.69
CA LEU A 107 -13.14 0.24 11.58
C LEU A 107 -12.71 -0.37 10.25
N LEU A 108 -11.72 0.23 9.61
CA LEU A 108 -10.97 -0.40 8.53
C LEU A 108 -9.49 -0.18 8.80
N GLY A 109 -8.69 -1.24 8.82
CA GLY A 109 -7.25 -1.06 9.04
C GLY A 109 -6.45 -2.33 9.22
N ASN A 110 -5.24 -2.16 9.73
CA ASN A 110 -4.30 -3.25 9.95
C ASN A 110 -4.44 -3.88 11.34
N ARG A 111 -3.60 -4.89 11.62
CA ARG A 111 -3.54 -5.60 12.91
C ARG A 111 -3.32 -4.68 14.10
N ARG A 112 -2.52 -3.62 13.93
CA ARG A 112 -2.21 -2.67 15.02
C ARG A 112 -3.45 -1.90 15.44
N LEU A 113 -4.31 -1.51 14.48
CA LEU A 113 -5.59 -0.87 14.78
C LEU A 113 -6.47 -1.79 15.63
N PHE A 114 -6.69 -3.03 15.18
CA PHE A 114 -7.57 -3.98 15.87
C PHE A 114 -7.05 -4.35 17.26
N SER A 115 -5.74 -4.54 17.40
CA SER A 115 -5.11 -4.75 18.71
C SER A 115 -5.29 -3.55 19.64
N ARG A 116 -5.20 -2.31 19.11
CA ARG A 116 -5.39 -1.08 19.89
C ARG A 116 -6.83 -0.94 20.39
N GLU A 117 -7.81 -1.35 19.59
CA GLU A 117 -9.23 -1.34 19.94
C GLU A 117 -9.67 -2.58 20.75
N GLY A 118 -8.73 -3.49 21.07
CA GLY A 118 -9.01 -4.69 21.86
C GLY A 118 -9.85 -5.74 21.12
N ILE A 119 -9.86 -5.73 19.78
CA ILE A 119 -10.64 -6.64 18.95
C ILE A 119 -9.76 -7.82 18.54
N GLU A 120 -10.15 -9.03 18.94
CA GLU A 120 -9.45 -10.25 18.55
C GLU A 120 -9.66 -10.56 17.06
N ILE A 121 -8.57 -10.90 16.37
CA ILE A 121 -8.59 -11.17 14.93
C ILE A 121 -8.74 -12.65 14.58
N GLY A 122 -8.46 -13.56 15.52
CA GLY A 122 -8.69 -15.01 15.39
C GLY A 122 -8.23 -15.60 14.05
N SER A 123 -9.14 -16.31 13.37
CA SER A 123 -8.88 -16.98 12.08
C SER A 123 -8.57 -16.01 10.92
N ALA A 124 -8.82 -14.71 11.09
CA ALA A 124 -8.49 -13.73 10.06
C ALA A 124 -6.98 -13.58 9.86
N GLU A 125 -6.14 -13.89 10.86
CA GLU A 125 -4.68 -13.81 10.71
C GLU A 125 -4.19 -14.74 9.59
N GLU A 126 -4.66 -15.99 9.55
CA GLU A 126 -4.28 -16.95 8.52
C GLU A 126 -4.79 -16.54 7.13
N ILE A 127 -5.99 -15.97 7.06
CA ILE A 127 -6.58 -15.46 5.82
C ILE A 127 -5.76 -14.29 5.30
N MET A 128 -5.45 -13.31 6.15
CA MET A 128 -4.61 -12.18 5.79
C MET A 128 -3.24 -12.66 5.32
N ALA A 129 -2.58 -13.54 6.08
CA ALA A 129 -1.25 -14.04 5.72
C ALA A 129 -1.23 -14.72 4.33
N LYS A 130 -2.28 -15.50 3.99
CA LYS A 130 -2.41 -16.12 2.66
C LYS A 130 -2.59 -15.11 1.54
N LEU A 131 -3.36 -14.05 1.76
CA LEU A 131 -3.58 -12.98 0.79
C LEU A 131 -2.33 -12.11 0.63
N GLU A 132 -1.65 -11.80 1.73
CA GLU A 132 -0.40 -11.04 1.76
C GLU A 132 0.72 -11.78 1.03
N ALA A 133 0.83 -13.10 1.19
CA ALA A 133 1.77 -13.93 0.45
C ALA A 133 1.54 -13.91 -1.08
N GLN A 134 0.35 -13.50 -1.53
CA GLN A 134 0.03 -13.29 -2.95
C GLN A 134 0.32 -11.86 -3.42
N GLY A 135 0.96 -11.02 -2.59
CA GLY A 135 1.23 -9.62 -2.90
C GLY A 135 0.00 -8.70 -2.78
N LYS A 136 -1.03 -9.12 -2.05
CA LYS A 136 -2.23 -8.31 -1.78
C LYS A 136 -2.08 -7.56 -0.46
N THR A 137 -2.60 -6.34 -0.38
CA THR A 137 -2.72 -5.61 0.89
C THR A 137 -4.05 -6.00 1.55
N ALA A 138 -3.98 -6.78 2.62
CA ALA A 138 -5.16 -7.21 3.38
C ALA A 138 -5.45 -6.23 4.53
N MET A 139 -6.72 -5.85 4.68
CA MET A 139 -7.21 -4.96 5.73
C MET A 139 -8.39 -5.63 6.45
N LEU A 140 -8.45 -5.44 7.76
CA LEU A 140 -9.52 -5.93 8.61
C LEU A 140 -10.67 -4.91 8.65
N VAL A 141 -11.90 -5.41 8.64
CA VAL A 141 -13.12 -4.62 8.76
C VAL A 141 -13.79 -4.96 10.09
N GLY A 142 -14.08 -3.93 10.87
CA GLY A 142 -14.71 -4.05 12.19
C GLY A 142 -16.05 -3.31 12.19
N LEU A 143 -17.03 -3.88 12.87
CA LEU A 143 -18.34 -3.28 13.05
C LEU A 143 -18.86 -3.59 14.46
N ASN A 144 -19.30 -2.56 15.17
CA ASN A 144 -19.84 -2.64 16.52
C ASN A 144 -18.92 -3.40 17.50
N GLY A 145 -17.63 -3.06 17.50
CA GLY A 145 -16.62 -3.67 18.38
C GLY A 145 -16.24 -5.12 18.05
N ASN A 146 -16.71 -5.66 16.92
CA ASN A 146 -16.42 -7.02 16.50
C ASN A 146 -15.74 -7.04 15.14
N LEU A 147 -14.90 -8.05 14.90
CA LEU A 147 -14.37 -8.32 13.58
C LEU A 147 -15.49 -8.80 12.65
N ALA A 148 -15.66 -8.11 11.52
CA ALA A 148 -16.65 -8.45 10.50
C ALA A 148 -16.03 -9.27 9.36
N GLY A 149 -14.84 -8.88 8.88
CA GLY A 149 -14.23 -9.50 7.71
C GLY A 149 -12.85 -8.97 7.36
N VAL A 150 -12.35 -9.42 6.22
CA VAL A 150 -11.10 -8.96 5.58
C VAL A 150 -11.44 -8.46 4.18
N VAL A 151 -10.88 -7.32 3.79
CA VAL A 151 -10.89 -6.81 2.41
C VAL A 151 -9.45 -6.78 1.93
N ALA A 152 -9.19 -7.36 0.76
CA ALA A 152 -7.87 -7.34 0.14
C ALA A 152 -7.87 -6.53 -1.15
N VAL A 153 -6.85 -5.70 -1.30
CA VAL A 153 -6.64 -4.84 -2.44
C VAL A 153 -5.29 -5.19 -3.07
N ALA A 154 -5.23 -5.21 -4.40
CA ALA A 154 -3.98 -5.42 -5.12
C ALA A 154 -3.82 -4.35 -6.19
N ASP A 155 -2.58 -3.93 -6.41
CA ASP A 155 -2.21 -3.08 -7.53
C ASP A 155 -1.38 -3.89 -8.53
N THR A 156 -1.64 -3.68 -9.81
CA THR A 156 -1.01 -4.44 -10.88
C THR A 156 0.40 -3.91 -11.10
N LEU A 157 1.40 -4.80 -11.14
CA LEU A 157 2.76 -4.42 -11.49
C LEU A 157 2.82 -3.87 -12.92
N LYS A 158 3.64 -2.85 -13.13
CA LYS A 158 3.95 -2.39 -14.49
C LYS A 158 4.73 -3.49 -15.23
N PRO A 159 4.38 -3.81 -16.49
CA PRO A 159 5.04 -4.89 -17.22
C PRO A 159 6.55 -4.65 -17.37
N GLU A 160 6.97 -3.39 -17.51
CA GLU A 160 8.36 -2.98 -17.62
C GLU A 160 9.14 -2.97 -16.30
N ALA A 161 8.47 -3.07 -15.15
CA ALA A 161 9.13 -2.92 -13.83
C ALA A 161 10.22 -3.97 -13.63
N LYS A 162 9.94 -5.24 -13.96
CA LYS A 162 10.89 -6.34 -13.77
C LYS A 162 12.15 -6.15 -14.61
N ASP A 163 12.00 -5.74 -15.87
CA ASP A 163 13.13 -5.53 -16.77
C ASP A 163 13.97 -4.31 -16.34
N ALA A 164 13.32 -3.24 -15.89
CA ALA A 164 14.00 -2.05 -15.35
C ALA A 164 14.83 -2.39 -14.10
N ILE A 165 14.27 -3.18 -13.17
CA ILE A 165 15.01 -3.67 -11.99
C ILE A 165 16.19 -4.52 -12.40
N ALA A 166 15.99 -5.45 -13.34
CA ALA A 166 17.06 -6.34 -13.81
C ALA A 166 18.22 -5.55 -14.44
N GLU A 167 17.94 -4.49 -15.19
CA GLU A 167 18.97 -3.65 -15.80
C GLU A 167 19.79 -2.89 -14.75
N LEU A 168 19.14 -2.29 -13.75
CA LEU A 168 19.85 -1.63 -12.64
C LEU A 168 20.76 -2.60 -11.88
N VAL A 169 20.30 -3.83 -11.65
CA VAL A 169 21.10 -4.86 -10.97
C VAL A 169 22.31 -5.27 -11.81
N LYS A 170 22.19 -5.36 -13.14
CA LYS A 170 23.34 -5.64 -14.03
C LYS A 170 24.40 -4.54 -13.97
N GLU A 171 23.98 -3.29 -13.81
CA GLU A 171 24.85 -2.13 -13.62
C GLU A 171 25.43 -2.03 -12.20
N ASN A 172 25.28 -3.07 -11.37
CA ASN A 172 25.72 -3.13 -9.97
C ASN A 172 25.09 -2.06 -9.06
N VAL A 173 23.91 -1.54 -9.41
CA VAL A 173 23.13 -0.64 -8.58
C VAL A 173 22.26 -1.45 -7.62
N GLU A 174 22.34 -1.17 -6.31
CA GLU A 174 21.46 -1.81 -5.34
C GLU A 174 20.03 -1.27 -5.50
N VAL A 175 19.09 -2.16 -5.75
CA VAL A 175 17.67 -1.83 -5.81
C VAL A 175 17.01 -2.13 -4.47
N ILE A 176 16.31 -1.15 -3.93
CA ILE A 176 15.54 -1.26 -2.69
C ILE A 176 14.08 -0.90 -2.99
N MET A 177 13.14 -1.71 -2.51
CA MET A 177 11.73 -1.33 -2.51
C MET A 177 11.35 -0.73 -1.15
N LEU A 178 10.69 0.41 -1.18
CA LEU A 178 10.16 1.12 -0.02
C LEU A 178 8.63 1.17 -0.11
N THR A 179 7.93 0.81 0.96
CA THR A 179 6.46 0.79 0.96
C THR A 179 5.85 0.91 2.35
N GLY A 180 4.62 1.43 2.41
CA GLY A 180 3.79 1.41 3.61
C GLY A 180 3.03 0.09 3.83
N ASP A 181 3.05 -0.83 2.86
CA ASP A 181 2.45 -2.15 3.02
C ASP A 181 3.12 -2.97 4.14
N ASN A 182 2.41 -3.98 4.62
CA ASN A 182 3.00 -4.97 5.53
C ASN A 182 4.16 -5.72 4.87
N ARG A 183 5.04 -6.26 5.72
CA ARG A 183 6.26 -6.96 5.30
C ARG A 183 5.99 -8.12 4.32
N ARG A 184 4.97 -8.94 4.55
CA ARG A 184 4.69 -10.14 3.74
C ARG A 184 4.28 -9.77 2.31
N THR A 185 3.38 -8.79 2.17
CA THR A 185 2.97 -8.24 0.86
C THR A 185 4.16 -7.67 0.12
N ALA A 186 4.98 -6.87 0.80
CA ALA A 186 6.16 -6.25 0.22
C ALA A 186 7.19 -7.30 -0.23
N GLU A 187 7.44 -8.34 0.55
CA GLU A 187 8.34 -9.44 0.17
C GLU A 187 7.82 -10.25 -1.02
N ALA A 188 6.51 -10.53 -1.07
CA ALA A 188 5.90 -11.23 -2.21
C ALA A 188 6.09 -10.45 -3.53
N ILE A 189 5.89 -9.13 -3.50
CA ILE A 189 6.10 -8.26 -4.65
C ILE A 189 7.59 -8.18 -5.01
N ALA A 190 8.46 -7.98 -4.02
CA ALA A 190 9.90 -7.91 -4.24
C ALA A 190 10.46 -9.19 -4.88
N ASN A 191 10.03 -10.36 -4.42
CA ASN A 191 10.41 -11.65 -4.99
C ASN A 191 10.00 -11.77 -6.47
N THR A 192 8.80 -11.27 -6.82
CA THR A 192 8.31 -11.26 -8.21
C THR A 192 9.18 -10.39 -9.12
N LEU A 193 9.65 -9.25 -8.59
CA LEU A 193 10.49 -8.29 -9.31
C LEU A 193 12.00 -8.59 -9.23
N GLY A 194 12.43 -9.53 -8.40
CA GLY A 194 13.85 -9.83 -8.16
C GLY A 194 14.57 -8.82 -7.26
N ILE A 195 13.82 -8.05 -6.46
CA ILE A 195 14.37 -7.06 -5.51
C ILE A 195 14.79 -7.77 -4.22
N LYS A 196 16.05 -7.59 -3.81
CA LYS A 196 16.61 -8.30 -2.63
C LYS A 196 16.35 -7.60 -1.31
N ARG A 197 16.18 -6.28 -1.31
CA ARG A 197 16.03 -5.49 -0.09
C ARG A 197 14.71 -4.74 -0.08
N VAL A 198 13.98 -4.91 1.00
CA VAL A 198 12.66 -4.32 1.22
C VAL A 198 12.64 -3.55 2.53
N ILE A 199 12.11 -2.33 2.49
CA ILE A 199 11.79 -1.51 3.66
C ILE A 199 10.27 -1.31 3.66
N ALA A 200 9.58 -2.11 4.46
CA ALA A 200 8.11 -2.15 4.53
C ALA A 200 7.59 -1.45 5.80
N GLU A 201 6.27 -1.23 5.86
CA GLU A 201 5.56 -0.56 6.97
C GLU A 201 6.06 0.87 7.25
N VAL A 202 6.55 1.56 6.22
CA VAL A 202 7.05 2.94 6.30
C VAL A 202 5.90 3.92 6.19
N LEU A 203 5.79 4.85 7.15
CA LEU A 203 4.81 5.94 7.06
C LEU A 203 5.23 6.96 6.01
N PRO A 204 4.27 7.69 5.39
CA PRO A 204 4.59 8.75 4.45
C PRO A 204 5.60 9.79 5.00
N SER A 205 5.47 10.16 6.28
CA SER A 205 6.38 11.09 6.96
C SER A 205 7.81 10.59 7.08
N ASP A 206 8.00 9.27 7.12
CA ASP A 206 9.26 8.64 7.50
C ASP A 206 10.09 8.25 6.28
N LYS A 207 9.50 8.33 5.06
CA LYS A 207 10.20 8.00 3.81
C LYS A 207 11.49 8.82 3.66
N ALA A 208 11.46 10.11 4.00
CA ALA A 208 12.62 10.99 3.91
C ALA A 208 13.74 10.57 4.86
N GLU A 209 13.40 10.13 6.08
CA GLU A 209 14.36 9.66 7.07
C GLU A 209 15.06 8.37 6.59
N VAL A 210 14.31 7.44 5.99
CA VAL A 210 14.89 6.23 5.39
C VAL A 210 15.94 6.57 4.34
N ILE A 211 15.69 7.56 3.48
CA ILE A 211 16.66 8.00 2.47
C ILE A 211 17.89 8.61 3.13
N GLN A 212 17.71 9.45 4.15
CA GLN A 212 18.83 10.04 4.89
C GLN A 212 19.70 8.98 5.56
N ASP A 213 19.10 7.93 6.13
CA ASP A 213 19.85 6.85 6.78
C ASP A 213 20.66 6.01 5.79
N LEU A 214 20.14 5.79 4.58
CA LEU A 214 20.92 5.18 3.50
C LEU A 214 22.08 6.07 3.07
N GLN A 215 21.88 7.38 2.98
CA GLN A 215 22.95 8.33 2.64
C GLN A 215 24.03 8.39 3.74
N LYS A 216 23.65 8.34 5.03
CA LYS A 216 24.59 8.26 6.16
C LYS A 216 25.46 6.99 6.13
N GLN A 217 24.99 5.92 5.48
CA GLN A 217 25.77 4.70 5.23
C GLN A 217 26.78 4.85 4.07
N GLY A 218 26.93 6.06 3.51
CA GLY A 218 27.84 6.35 2.40
C GLY A 218 27.29 6.01 1.03
N LYS A 219 25.99 5.71 0.91
CA LYS A 219 25.35 5.39 -0.37
C LYS A 219 25.02 6.64 -1.17
N SER A 220 25.20 6.55 -2.47
CA SER A 220 24.67 7.54 -3.42
C SER A 220 23.29 7.07 -3.87
N VAL A 221 22.26 7.74 -3.36
CA VAL A 221 20.87 7.26 -3.40
C VAL A 221 20.02 8.11 -4.35
N ALA A 222 19.31 7.45 -5.26
CA ALA A 222 18.16 8.02 -5.96
C ALA A 222 16.86 7.44 -5.39
N MET A 223 15.85 8.29 -5.19
CA MET A 223 14.49 7.86 -4.87
C MET A 223 13.63 8.03 -6.11
N VAL A 224 12.85 7.00 -6.45
CA VAL A 224 11.90 7.01 -7.56
C VAL A 224 10.50 6.84 -6.96
N GLY A 225 9.65 7.83 -7.20
CA GLY A 225 8.27 7.88 -6.72
C GLY A 225 7.39 8.59 -7.76
N ASP A 226 6.08 8.50 -7.59
CA ASP A 226 5.08 9.22 -8.42
C ASP A 226 4.91 10.69 -8.01
N GLY A 227 5.52 11.11 -6.89
CA GLY A 227 5.61 12.50 -6.46
C GLY A 227 4.45 12.97 -5.58
N VAL A 228 3.69 12.03 -5.01
CA VAL A 228 2.62 12.27 -4.03
C VAL A 228 3.10 12.00 -2.60
#